data_AF-A0A967N878-F1
#
_entry.id   AF-A0A967N878-F1
#
_cell.length_a   1.000
_cell.length_b   1.000
_cell.length_c   1.000
_cell.angle_alpha   90.00
_cell.angle_beta   90.00
_cell.angle_gamma   90.00
#
_symmetry.space_group_name_H-M   'P 1'
#
loop_
_entity.id
_entity.type
_entity.pdbx_description
1 polymer ?
#
loop_
_entity_poly.entity_id
_entity_poly.type
_entity_poly.pdbx_seq_one_letter_code
_entity_poly.pdbx_strand_id
1 'polypeptide(L)' 'MLGGVGAGAGGDVRGIAVGGVGIGAGQDLTGIMIGGVGAGAGGEVKGLLLGGLGVGGGGNLTGAAVGGLGVGVG' A
#
# COMPACT_ATOMS: atom_id res chain seq x y z
N MET A 1 0.58 9.82 -6.68
CA MET A 1 -0.06 10.64 -5.64
C MET A 1 0.96 10.96 -4.56
N LEU A 2 1.03 12.20 -4.06
CA LEU A 2 1.96 12.60 -3.00
C LEU A 2 1.16 13.14 -1.83
N GLY A 3 1.25 12.50 -0.67
CA GLY A 3 0.61 12.92 0.57
C GLY A 3 1.65 13.20 1.64
N GLY A 4 1.74 14.45 2.11
CA GLY A 4 2.74 14.85 3.11
C GLY A 4 2.66 14.04 4.40
N VAL A 5 1.45 13.65 4.81
CA VAL A 5 1.20 12.73 5.94
C VAL A 5 0.71 11.38 5.42
N GLY A 6 -0.23 11.32 4.47
CA GLY A 6 -0.65 10.06 3.89
C GLY A 6 -1.41 10.26 2.58
N ALA A 7 -1.45 9.21 1.76
CA ALA A 7 -2.20 9.19 0.51
C ALA A 7 -3.29 8.12 0.59
N GLY A 8 -4.54 8.47 0.32
CA GLY A 8 -5.65 7.52 0.43
C GLY A 8 -6.65 7.72 -0.68
N ALA A 9 -7.17 6.64 -1.26
CA ALA A 9 -8.35 6.70 -2.13
C ALA A 9 -9.39 5.66 -1.69
N GLY A 10 -10.68 6.02 -1.78
CA GLY A 10 -11.78 5.09 -1.46
C GLY A 10 -12.00 4.00 -2.52
N GLY A 11 -11.32 4.07 -3.67
CA GLY A 11 -11.36 3.05 -4.70
C GLY A 11 -9.96 2.60 -5.10
N ASP A 12 -9.80 2.30 -6.39
CA ASP A 12 -8.52 1.85 -6.93
C ASP A 12 -7.46 2.95 -6.87
N VAL A 13 -6.24 2.55 -6.51
CA VAL A 13 -5.04 3.38 -6.62
C VAL A 13 -4.08 2.73 -7.59
N ARG A 14 -3.78 3.43 -8.68
CA ARG A 14 -2.88 2.94 -9.74
C ARG A 14 -1.73 3.91 -9.98
N GLY A 15 -0.52 3.39 -10.14
CA GLY A 15 0.70 4.16 -10.44
C GLY A 15 1.66 4.26 -9.25
N ILE A 16 2.31 5.41 -9.09
CA ILE A 16 3.28 5.65 -8.01
C ILE A 16 2.64 6.53 -6.95
N ALA A 17 2.69 6.09 -5.69
CA ALA A 17 2.30 6.93 -4.57
C ALA A 17 3.28 6.84 -3.40
N VAL A 18 3.46 7.98 -2.73
CA VAL A 18 4.33 8.13 -1.58
C VAL A 18 3.57 8.89 -0.49
N GLY A 19 3.54 8.31 0.72
CA GLY A 19 2.91 8.88 1.91
C GLY A 19 3.87 8.87 3.08
N GLY A 20 4.02 10.01 3.77
CA GLY A 20 4.96 10.14 4.90
C GLY A 20 4.68 9.18 6.07
N VAL A 21 3.40 8.89 6.33
CA VAL A 21 2.90 7.93 7.30
C VAL A 21 2.36 6.71 6.58
N GLY A 22 1.51 6.85 5.57
CA GLY A 22 1.05 5.64 4.89
C GLY A 22 0.23 5.85 3.63
N ILE A 23 -0.07 4.74 2.99
CA ILE A 23 -0.91 4.71 1.80
C ILE A 23 -2.05 3.70 1.94
N GLY A 24 -3.26 4.12 1.60
CA GLY A 24 -4.46 3.29 1.65
C GLY A 24 -5.25 3.29 0.34
N ALA A 25 -5.75 2.14 -0.10
CA ALA A 25 -6.80 2.05 -1.10
C ALA A 25 -8.01 1.30 -0.53
N GLY A 26 -9.21 1.78 -0.82
CA GLY A 26 -10.45 1.09 -0.43
C GLY A 26 -10.71 -0.17 -1.25
N GLN A 27 -10.18 -0.22 -2.48
CA GLN A 27 -10.24 -1.38 -3.38
C GLN A 27 -8.82 -1.84 -3.72
N ASP A 28 -8.43 -1.85 -5.00
CA ASP A 28 -7.17 -2.43 -5.43
C ASP A 28 -6.01 -1.43 -5.43
N LEU A 29 -4.81 -1.92 -5.10
CA LEU A 29 -3.55 -1.21 -5.27
C LEU A 29 -2.76 -1.80 -6.43
N THR A 30 -2.39 -0.98 -7.41
CA THR A 30 -1.50 -1.42 -8.50
C THR A 30 -0.38 -0.42 -8.76
N GLY A 31 0.87 -0.80 -8.52
CA GLY A 31 2.05 -0.01 -8.86
C GLY A 31 3.11 0.05 -7.76
N ILE A 32 3.67 1.23 -7.50
CA ILE A 32 4.74 1.43 -6.50
C ILE A 32 4.22 2.30 -5.37
N MET A 33 4.20 1.75 -4.17
CA MET A 33 3.59 2.36 -2.98
C MET A 33 4.60 2.42 -1.86
N ILE A 34 4.87 3.63 -1.36
CA ILE A 34 5.85 3.85 -0.28
C ILE A 34 5.16 4.59 0.86
N GLY A 35 4.89 3.89 1.96
CA GLY A 35 4.36 4.44 3.21
C GLY A 35 5.42 4.41 4.31
N GLY A 36 5.63 5.53 5.01
CA GLY A 36 6.63 5.59 6.09
C GLY A 36 6.33 4.70 7.29
N VAL A 37 5.06 4.43 7.58
CA VAL A 37 4.53 3.51 8.61
C VAL A 37 3.89 2.31 7.94
N GLY A 38 3.05 2.48 6.92
CA GLY A 38 2.48 1.31 6.25
C GLY A 38 1.75 1.59 4.95
N ALA A 39 1.49 0.53 4.19
CA ALA A 39 0.72 0.58 2.97
C ALA A 39 -0.32 -0.54 2.94
N GLY A 40 -1.54 -0.25 2.50
CA GLY A 40 -2.51 -1.32 2.34
C GLY A 40 -3.71 -1.04 1.45
N ALA A 41 -4.38 -2.11 1.07
CA ALA A 41 -5.54 -2.10 0.19
C ALA A 41 -6.68 -2.95 0.77
N GLY A 42 -7.92 -2.55 0.55
CA GLY A 42 -9.09 -3.37 0.87
C GLY A 42 -9.25 -4.57 -0.08
N GLY A 43 -8.65 -4.52 -1.27
CA GLY A 43 -8.70 -5.58 -2.28
C GLY A 43 -7.32 -6.13 -2.64
N GLU A 44 -7.10 -6.36 -3.94
CA GLU A 44 -5.86 -6.91 -4.46
C GLU A 44 -4.72 -5.88 -4.41
N VAL A 45 -3.52 -6.40 -4.16
CA VAL A 45 -2.29 -5.62 -4.08
C VAL A 45 -1.33 -6.13 -5.16
N LYS A 46 -1.01 -5.29 -6.14
CA LYS A 46 -0.14 -5.65 -7.25
C LYS A 46 1.02 -4.67 -7.42
N GLY A 47 2.25 -5.17 -7.43
CA GLY A 47 3.45 -4.37 -7.66
C GLY A 47 4.41 -4.33 -6.47
N LEU A 48 4.98 -3.16 -6.17
CA LEU A 48 5.98 -2.96 -5.11
C LEU A 48 5.39 -2.13 -3.97
N LEU A 49 5.38 -2.70 -2.77
CA LEU A 49 4.88 -2.02 -1.57
C LEU A 49 5.96 -1.97 -0.50
N LEU A 50 6.15 -0.78 0.05
CA LEU A 50 7.12 -0.49 1.09
C LEU A 50 6.37 0.18 2.25
N GLY A 51 6.33 -0.49 3.39
CA GLY A 51 5.77 0.03 4.65
C GLY A 51 6.83 -0.04 5.74
N GLY A 52 7.07 1.06 6.46
CA GLY A 52 8.07 1.06 7.54
C GLY A 52 7.76 0.07 8.68
N LEU A 53 6.48 -0.08 9.03
CA LEU A 53 5.96 -1.09 9.96
C LEU A 53 5.31 -2.24 9.20
N GLY A 54 4.44 -2.01 8.22
CA GLY A 54 3.77 -3.15 7.59
C GLY A 54 3.07 -2.88 6.28
N VAL A 55 2.79 -3.97 5.57
CA VAL A 55 1.97 -3.97 4.35
C VAL A 55 0.80 -4.94 4.51
N GLY A 56 -0.41 -4.50 4.15
CA GLY A 56 -1.64 -5.28 4.29
C GLY A 56 -2.53 -5.23 3.05
N GLY A 57 -3.15 -6.35 2.67
CA GLY A 57 -4.15 -6.40 1.60
C GLY A 57 -5.34 -7.27 1.98
N GLY A 58 -6.57 -6.87 1.64
CA GLY A 58 -7.76 -7.70 1.83
C GLY A 58 -7.94 -8.80 0.78
N GLY A 59 -7.13 -8.78 -0.29
CA GLY A 59 -7.10 -9.78 -1.35
C GLY A 59 -5.69 -10.32 -1.59
N ASN A 60 -5.41 -10.77 -2.81
CA ASN A 60 -4.11 -11.34 -3.15
C ASN A 60 -3.01 -10.28 -3.23
N LEU A 61 -1.78 -10.64 -2.83
CA LEU A 61 -0.58 -9.84 -3.11
C LEU A 61 0.23 -10.48 -4.24
N THR A 62 0.36 -9.75 -5.34
CA THR A 62 1.15 -10.15 -6.51
C THR A 62 2.30 -9.17 -6.73
N GLY A 63 3.52 -9.58 -6.41
CA GLY A 63 4.73 -8.77 -6.58
C GLY A 63 5.63 -8.83 -5.36
N ALA A 64 6.13 -7.69 -4.92
CA ALA A 64 7.04 -7.57 -3.79
C ALA A 64 6.46 -6.63 -2.74
N ALA A 65 6.51 -7.06 -1.48
CA ALA A 65 6.11 -6.24 -0.36
C ALA A 65 7.11 -6.35 0.77
N VAL A 66 7.42 -5.21 1.39
CA VAL A 66 8.36 -5.10 2.49
C VAL A 66 7.68 -4.33 3.60
N GLY A 67 7.53 -4.99 4.75
CA GLY A 67 7.05 -4.40 5.99
C GLY A 67 8.08 -4.66 7.08
N GLY A 68 8.43 -3.64 7.87
CA GLY A 68 9.43 -3.80 8.95
C GLY A 68 9.00 -4.78 10.05
N LEU A 69 7.70 -4.85 10.34
CA LEU A 69 7.07 -5.79 11.27
C LEU A 69 6.48 -7.00 10.54
N GLY A 70 5.96 -6.81 9.32
CA GLY A 70 5.46 -7.92 8.51
C GLY A 70 4.62 -7.51 7.31
N VAL A 71 4.26 -8.52 6.52
CA VAL A 71 3.37 -8.41 5.36
C VAL A 71 2.26 -9.44 5.51
N GLY A 72 1.01 -9.01 5.34
CA GLY A 72 -0.16 -9.87 5.45
C GLY A 72 -1.16 -9.64 4.33
N VAL A 73 -1.82 -10.73 3.90
CA VAL A 73 -2.96 -10.69 3.00
C VAL A 73 -4.04 -11.68 3.43
N GLY A 74 -5.31 -11.30 3.27
CA GLY A 74 -6.47 -12.17 3.52
C GLY A 74 -7.77 -11.43 3.76
#